data_AF-A0A9W7HK25-F1
#
_entry.id   AF-A0A9W7HK25-F1
#
_cell.length_a   1.000
_cell.length_b   1.000
_cell.length_c   1.000
_cell.angle_alpha   90.00
_cell.angle_beta   90.00
_cell.angle_gamma   90.00
#
_symmetry.space_group_name_H-M   'P 1'
#
loop_
_entity.id
_entity.type
_entity.pdbx_description
1 polymer ?
#
loop_
_entity_poly.entity_id
_entity_poly.type
_entity_poly.pdbx_seq_one_letter_code
_entity_poly.pdbx_strand_id
1 'polypeptide(L)' 'MQPMSMVLRGVVGFKLLGKVIDGVTDTDLVLTVTQMLKKHGVVGKFVKFYGQDMSELSLADRATIANMSPEYGATMRFMY' A
#
# COMPACT_ATOMS: atom_id res chain seq x y z
N MET A 1 4.39 -23.24 26.24
CA MET A 1 4.28 -22.23 25.16
C MET A 1 3.62 -21.00 25.75
N GLN A 2 4.36 -19.89 25.90
CA GLN A 2 3.77 -18.65 26.39
C GLN A 2 2.92 -18.03 25.27
N PRO A 3 1.68 -17.57 25.55
CA PRO A 3 0.87 -16.91 24.53
C PRO A 3 1.56 -15.59 24.17
N MET A 4 2.07 -15.51 22.94
CA MET A 4 2.48 -14.22 22.38
C MET A 4 1.21 -13.38 22.25
N SER A 5 1.14 -12.29 23.01
CA SER A 5 0.05 -11.32 22.88
C SER A 5 0.14 -10.73 21.47
N MET A 6 -0.75 -11.18 20.59
CA MET A 6 -0.83 -10.71 19.22
C MET A 6 -1.56 -9.37 19.26
N VAL A 7 -0.80 -8.26 19.22
CA VAL A 7 -1.39 -6.94 19.01
C VAL A 7 -2.15 -7.00 17.69
N LEU A 8 -3.49 -6.91 17.76
CA LEU A 8 -4.31 -6.84 16.57
C LEU A 8 -3.97 -5.53 15.85
N ARG A 9 -3.10 -5.63 14.85
CA ARG A 9 -2.68 -4.49 14.04
C ARG A 9 -3.90 -4.02 13.24
N GLY A 10 -4.25 -2.74 13.38
CA GLY A 10 -5.33 -2.14 12.60
C GLY A 10 -5.11 -2.32 11.10
N VAL A 11 -6.19 -2.46 10.35
CA VAL A 11 -6.15 -2.61 8.89
C VAL A 11 -6.60 -1.30 8.25
N VAL A 12 -5.76 -0.77 7.35
CA VAL A 12 -6.07 0.39 6.51
C VAL A 12 -6.34 -0.12 5.10
N GLY A 13 -7.56 0.12 4.64
CA GLY A 13 -7.91 -0.15 3.25
C GLY A 13 -7.46 1.01 2.36
N PHE A 14 -6.64 0.73 1.35
CA PHE A 14 -6.26 1.70 0.31
C PHE A 14 -7.03 1.38 -0.98
N LYS A 15 -8.05 2.21 -1.29
CA LYS A 15 -8.86 2.02 -2.50
C LYS A 15 -8.23 2.76 -3.66
N LEU A 16 -7.89 2.04 -4.72
CA LEU A 16 -7.49 2.63 -6.00
C LEU A 16 -8.72 2.81 -6.88
N LEU A 17 -8.86 4.02 -7.44
CA LEU A 17 -9.97 4.42 -8.28
C LEU A 17 -9.45 5.19 -9.48
N GLY A 18 -10.01 4.91 -10.65
CA GLY A 18 -9.66 5.60 -11.89
C GLY A 18 -8.33 5.15 -12.49
N LYS A 19 -7.90 5.88 -13.52
CA LYS A 19 -6.69 5.57 -14.30
C LYS A 19 -5.59 6.57 -13.99
N VAL A 20 -4.35 6.11 -14.09
CA VAL A 20 -3.18 6.99 -14.10
C VAL A 20 -3.30 7.91 -15.32
N ILE A 21 -3.13 9.22 -15.10
CA ILE A 21 -3.20 10.22 -16.17
C ILE A 21 -1.95 10.13 -17.06
N ASP A 22 -2.11 10.45 -18.34
CA ASP A 22 -1.02 10.46 -19.30
C ASP A 22 0.08 11.45 -18.85
N GLY A 23 1.33 10.98 -18.82
CA GLY A 23 2.49 11.74 -18.32
C GLY A 23 2.90 11.48 -16.86
N VAL A 24 2.12 10.73 -16.07
CA VAL A 24 2.56 10.25 -14.75
C VAL A 24 3.43 9.00 -14.93
N THR A 25 4.60 9.04 -14.30
CA THR A 25 5.54 7.90 -14.31
C THR A 25 5.24 6.94 -13.16
N ASP A 26 5.66 5.68 -13.28
CA ASP A 26 5.50 4.68 -12.22
C ASP A 26 6.12 5.15 -10.89
N THR A 27 7.26 5.82 -10.95
CA THR A 27 7.93 6.42 -9.80
C THR A 27 7.06 7.47 -9.11
N ASP A 28 6.38 8.33 -9.87
CA ASP A 28 5.51 9.37 -9.31
C ASP A 28 4.31 8.77 -8.57
N LEU A 29 3.70 7.72 -9.14
CA LEU A 29 2.62 6.98 -8.50
C LEU A 29 3.08 6.34 -7.18
N VAL A 30 4.22 5.64 -7.23
CA VAL A 30 4.85 4.95 -6.09
C VAL A 30 5.16 5.94 -4.95
N LEU A 31 5.75 7.10 -5.28
CA LEU A 31 6.05 8.16 -4.32
C LEU A 31 4.79 8.79 -3.74
N THR A 32 3.79 9.06 -4.57
CA THR A 32 2.50 9.63 -4.14
C THR A 32 1.80 8.72 -3.13
N VAL A 33 1.65 7.42 -3.45
CA VAL A 33 1.04 6.44 -2.55
C VAL A 33 1.77 6.38 -1.22
N THR A 34 3.11 6.36 -1.27
CA THR A 34 3.96 6.31 -0.08
C THR A 34 3.81 7.53 0.81
N GLN A 35 3.79 8.72 0.22
CA GLN A 35 3.57 9.96 0.95
C GLN A 35 2.17 9.99 1.60
N MET A 36 1.14 9.54 0.88
CA MET A 36 -0.23 9.45 1.41
C MET A 36 -0.31 8.51 2.61
N LEU A 37 0.29 7.31 2.51
CA LEU A 37 0.32 6.33 3.59
C LEU A 37 1.09 6.85 4.81
N LYS A 38 2.24 7.48 4.60
CA LYS A 38 3.03 8.10 5.66
C LYS A 38 2.23 9.19 6.38
N LYS A 39 1.57 10.09 5.64
CA LYS A 39 0.71 11.15 6.19
C LYS A 39 -0.50 10.59 6.94
N HIS A 40 -1.04 9.44 6.52
CA HIS A 40 -2.17 8.77 7.19
C HIS A 40 -1.78 8.08 8.50
N GLY A 41 -0.49 7.82 8.76
CA GLY A 41 -0.04 7.17 9.99
C GLY A 41 -0.35 5.66 10.00
N VAL A 42 0.24 4.95 9.04
CA VAL A 42 0.10 3.49 8.88
C VAL A 42 1.18 2.67 9.63
N VAL A 43 2.01 3.33 10.43
CA VAL A 43 3.06 2.65 11.21
C VAL A 43 2.44 1.59 12.12
N GLY A 44 2.93 0.36 12.00
CA GLY A 44 2.44 -0.80 12.77
C GLY A 44 1.09 -1.35 12.30
N LYS A 45 0.55 -0.89 11.16
CA LYS A 45 -0.74 -1.34 10.61
C LYS A 45 -0.55 -2.20 9.36
N PHE A 46 -1.60 -2.94 9.01
CA PHE A 46 -1.68 -3.61 7.71
C PHE A 46 -2.33 -2.68 6.69
N VAL A 47 -1.70 -2.49 5.55
CA VAL A 47 -2.30 -1.76 4.42
C VAL A 47 -2.77 -2.77 3.39
N LYS A 48 -4.09 -2.82 3.17
CA LYS A 48 -4.71 -3.67 2.15
C LYS A 48 -5.11 -2.79 0.97
N PHE A 49 -4.49 -3.01 -0.18
CA PHE A 49 -4.93 -2.35 -1.40
C PHE A 49 -6.12 -3.12 -1.99
N TYR A 50 -7.11 -2.40 -2.53
CA TYR A 50 -8.28 -2.96 -3.21
C TYR A 50 -8.87 -1.97 -4.23
N GLY A 51 -9.73 -2.44 -5.13
CA GLY A 51 -10.44 -1.61 -6.11
C GLY A 51 -10.43 -2.23 -7.51
N GLN A 52 -11.45 -1.91 -8.32
CA GLN A 52 -11.60 -2.44 -9.69
C GLN A 52 -10.44 -2.02 -10.61
N ASP A 53 -9.87 -0.84 -10.35
CA ASP A 53 -8.81 -0.25 -11.16
C ASP A 53 -7.41 -0.75 -10.77
N MET A 54 -7.32 -1.72 -9.86
CA MET A 54 -6.04 -2.37 -9.55
C MET A 54 -5.37 -2.97 -10.78
N SER A 55 -6.17 -3.49 -11.71
CA SER A 55 -5.68 -4.09 -12.96
C SER A 55 -4.88 -3.12 -13.82
N GLU A 56 -5.04 -1.80 -13.61
CA GLU A 56 -4.26 -0.77 -14.30
C GLU A 56 -2.83 -0.63 -13.72
N LEU A 57 -2.60 -1.02 -12.46
CA LEU A 57 -1.25 -1.11 -11.91
C LEU A 57 -0.57 -2.39 -12.38
N SER A 58 0.60 -2.23 -12.98
CA SER A 58 1.43 -3.37 -13.38
C SER A 58 1.90 -4.16 -12.15
N LEU A 59 2.30 -5.41 -12.36
CA LEU A 59 2.89 -6.22 -11.29
C LEU A 59 4.15 -5.58 -10.72
N ALA A 60 4.94 -4.91 -11.57
CA ALA A 60 6.18 -4.24 -11.17
C ALA A 60 5.90 -3.08 -10.21
N ASP A 61 4.85 -2.29 -10.47
CA ASP A 61 4.49 -1.15 -9.61
C ASP A 61 3.98 -1.63 -8.26
N ARG A 62 3.15 -2.67 -8.25
CA ARG A 62 2.67 -3.30 -7.02
C ARG A 62 3.83 -3.82 -6.17
N ALA A 63 4.81 -4.47 -6.81
CA ALA A 63 6.01 -4.95 -6.15
C ALA A 63 6.86 -3.80 -5.60
N THR A 64 7.02 -2.72 -6.37
CA THR A 64 7.76 -1.53 -5.95
C THR A 64 7.10 -0.86 -4.75
N ILE A 65 5.79 -0.63 -4.81
CA ILE A 65 4.99 -0.11 -3.69
C ILE A 65 5.13 -1.06 -2.49
N ALA A 66 4.99 -2.38 -2.67
CA ALA A 66 5.16 -3.35 -1.59
C ALA A 66 6.54 -3.26 -0.91
N ASN A 67 7.60 -3.12 -1.70
CA ASN A 67 8.98 -3.05 -1.22
C ASN A 67 9.29 -1.79 -0.42
N MET A 68 8.53 -0.71 -0.63
CA MET A 68 8.67 0.52 0.16
C MET A 68 7.94 0.45 1.51
N SER A 69 7.31 -0.68 1.86
CA SER A 69 6.70 -0.93 3.19
C SER A 69 7.49 -0.39 4.39
N PRO A 70 8.83 -0.56 4.44
CA PRO A 70 9.63 -0.06 5.54
C PRO A 70 9.59 1.47 5.70
N GLU A 71 9.44 2.23 4.60
CA GLU A 71 9.49 3.70 4.58
C GLU A 71 8.32 4.37 5.32
N TYR A 72 7.20 3.66 5.48
CA TYR A 72 6.02 4.09 6.23
C TYR A 72 5.64 3.11 7.36
N GLY A 73 6.53 2.16 7.67
CA GLY A 73 6.40 1.27 8.82
C GLY A 73 5.17 0.36 8.79
N ALA A 74 4.64 0.02 7.61
CA ALA A 74 3.45 -0.82 7.48
C ALA A 74 3.79 -2.21 6.93
N THR A 75 2.84 -3.13 7.06
CA THR A 75 2.87 -4.41 6.34
C THR A 75 1.84 -4.36 5.22
N MET A 76 2.25 -4.60 3.98
CA MET A 76 1.37 -4.44 2.82
C MET A 76 0.83 -5.76 2.29
N ARG A 77 -0.39 -5.72 1.77
CA ARG A 77 -0.96 -6.81 0.98
C ARG A 77 -1.84 -6.30 -0.15
N PHE A 78 -1.60 -6.82 -1.35
CA PHE A 78 -2.46 -6.64 -2.51
C PHE A 78 -3.43 -7.82 -2.60
N MET A 79 -4.71 -7.54 -2.86
CA MET A 79 -5.71 -8.56 -3.15
C MET A 79 -6.31 -8.25 -4.52
N TYR A 80 -6.41 -9.28 -5.37
CA TYR A 80 -7.09 -9.22 -6.66
C TYR A 80 -8.61 -9.22 -6.47
#